data_AF-A0A2D6N9D6-F1
#
_entry.id   AF-A0A2D6N9D6-F1
#
_cell.length_a   1.000
_cell.length_b   1.000
_cell.length_c   1.000
_cell.angle_alpha   90.00
_cell.angle_beta   90.00
_cell.angle_gamma   90.00
#
_symmetry.space_group_name_H-M   'P 1'
#
loop_
_entity.id
_entity.type
_entity.pdbx_description
1 polymer ?
#
loop_
_entity_poly.entity_id
_entity_poly.type
_entity_poly.pdbx_seq_one_letter_code
_entity_poly.pdbx_strand_id
1 'polypeptide(L)'
;LSVTVVAATIPFVAARLGPLSGLLSGLLLAINPAHIANSVLGLREELGTLLFLAVIAILFHRAPGAQWSWPVLAGTVAGAIVLTRSEVQPHLLVMLAIGGWLIARWSWRGIVVSWIVTIALVVPMYGGFYYRTGNPFFSANYGATVNRNLEFQERIGNDPGFPTEEEYQRDGWAAGPVITPMEYFFGYHSVPEFAAISLRGYDHIFTRVLLAHDLRLLWLFMLGTVLLLTTRQWIIPLVILWVLAPPYSFLAGTGAPQIFPGRYAHHALPYVTAVIAWSIIGPSRWLALRAWRRLRPRLALPGASSLQGGVQAPDGGGRV
;
A
#
# COMPACT_ATOMS: atom_id res chain seq x y z
N LEU A 1 3.44 -8.57 -17.25
CA LEU A 1 3.04 -7.59 -16.22
C LEU A 1 3.97 -7.60 -15.00
N SER A 2 4.44 -8.74 -14.51
CA SER A 2 5.38 -8.81 -13.36
C SER A 2 6.69 -8.04 -13.61
N VAL A 3 7.28 -8.18 -14.81
CA VAL A 3 8.43 -7.35 -15.24
C VAL A 3 8.09 -5.86 -15.20
N THR A 4 6.87 -5.47 -15.57
CA THR A 4 6.40 -4.09 -15.50
C THR A 4 6.29 -3.60 -14.05
N VAL A 5 5.83 -4.44 -13.11
CA VAL A 5 5.81 -4.11 -11.67
C VAL A 5 7.23 -3.84 -11.17
N VAL A 6 8.18 -4.70 -11.50
CA VAL A 6 9.61 -4.52 -11.16
C VAL A 6 10.12 -3.21 -11.77
N ALA A 7 9.91 -3.01 -13.07
CA ALA A 7 10.35 -1.83 -13.80
C ALA A 7 9.73 -0.53 -13.27
N ALA A 8 8.47 -0.54 -12.81
CA ALA A 8 7.79 0.60 -12.21
C ALA A 8 8.23 0.87 -10.76
N THR A 9 8.61 -0.18 -10.02
CA THR A 9 9.13 -0.05 -8.65
C THR A 9 10.42 0.74 -8.62
N ILE A 10 11.33 0.51 -9.58
CA ILE A 10 12.64 1.18 -9.65
C ILE A 10 12.54 2.71 -9.64
N PRO A 11 11.90 3.39 -10.62
CA PRO A 11 11.81 4.84 -10.66
C PRO A 11 10.98 5.39 -9.50
N PHE A 12 9.93 4.68 -9.06
CA PHE A 12 9.12 5.09 -7.91
C PHE A 12 9.96 5.20 -6.64
N VAL A 13 10.71 4.15 -6.31
CA VAL A 13 11.58 4.14 -5.13
C VAL A 13 12.78 5.08 -5.33
N ALA A 14 13.35 5.14 -6.54
CA ALA A 14 14.47 6.02 -6.85
C ALA A 14 14.14 7.50 -6.62
N ALA A 15 12.94 7.93 -7.00
CA ALA A 15 12.46 9.28 -6.78
C ALA A 15 12.35 9.67 -5.29
N ARG A 16 12.31 8.69 -4.38
CA ARG A 16 12.12 8.92 -2.93
C ARG A 16 13.37 8.67 -2.11
N LEU A 17 14.05 7.56 -2.38
CA LEU A 17 15.17 7.08 -1.56
C LEU A 17 16.51 7.19 -2.30
N GLY A 18 16.49 7.51 -3.60
CA GLY A 18 17.66 7.62 -4.46
C GLY A 18 17.85 6.42 -5.39
N PRO A 19 18.64 6.57 -6.47
CA PRO A 19 18.71 5.61 -7.57
C PRO A 19 19.17 4.22 -7.14
N LEU A 20 20.14 4.13 -6.21
CA LEU A 20 20.62 2.85 -5.70
C LEU A 20 19.53 2.08 -4.95
N SER A 21 18.70 2.78 -4.16
CA SER A 21 17.57 2.15 -3.47
C SER A 21 16.53 1.67 -4.46
N GLY A 22 16.24 2.47 -5.50
CA GLY A 22 15.34 2.04 -6.57
C GLY A 22 15.80 0.77 -7.27
N LEU A 23 17.07 0.72 -7.70
CA LEU A 23 17.64 -0.45 -8.35
C LEU A 23 17.60 -1.68 -7.44
N LEU A 24 18.06 -1.54 -6.19
CA LEU A 24 18.07 -2.65 -5.23
C LEU A 24 16.66 -3.16 -4.92
N SER A 25 15.67 -2.28 -4.78
CA SER A 25 14.27 -2.70 -4.58
C SER A 25 13.71 -3.46 -5.77
N GLY A 26 14.00 -3.00 -7.00
CA GLY A 26 13.61 -3.73 -8.20
C GLY A 26 14.24 -5.12 -8.26
N LEU A 27 15.54 -5.24 -7.96
CA LEU A 27 16.24 -6.53 -7.92
C LEU A 27 15.67 -7.46 -6.84
N LEU A 28 15.46 -6.95 -5.62
CA LEU A 28 14.86 -7.72 -4.52
C LEU A 28 13.45 -8.20 -4.88
N LEU A 29 12.65 -7.36 -5.55
CA LEU A 29 11.31 -7.73 -6.01
C LEU A 29 11.37 -8.80 -7.11
N ALA A 30 12.31 -8.67 -8.05
CA ALA A 30 12.47 -9.60 -9.17
C ALA A 30 12.82 -11.03 -8.72
N ILE A 31 13.58 -11.16 -7.62
CA ILE A 31 13.96 -12.46 -7.04
C ILE A 31 13.04 -12.92 -5.90
N ASN A 32 11.99 -12.15 -5.57
CA ASN A 32 11.12 -12.49 -4.45
C ASN A 32 10.25 -13.72 -4.79
N PRO A 33 10.31 -14.82 -4.01
CA PRO A 33 9.57 -16.04 -4.32
C PRO A 33 8.05 -15.85 -4.40
N ALA A 34 7.46 -15.02 -3.53
CA ALA A 34 6.02 -14.75 -3.55
C ALA A 34 5.62 -13.98 -4.83
N HIS A 35 6.44 -13.02 -5.26
CA HIS A 35 6.21 -12.31 -6.54
C HIS A 35 6.32 -13.28 -7.74
N ILE A 36 7.32 -14.14 -7.76
CA ILE A 36 7.52 -15.15 -8.82
C ILE A 36 6.35 -16.13 -8.85
N ALA A 37 5.94 -16.67 -7.70
CA ALA A 37 4.82 -17.60 -7.61
C ALA A 37 3.50 -16.97 -8.08
N ASN A 38 3.29 -15.68 -7.83
CA ASN A 38 2.10 -15.00 -8.33
C ASN A 38 2.14 -14.71 -9.83
N SER A 39 3.32 -14.50 -10.41
CA SER A 39 3.47 -14.18 -11.83
C SER A 39 2.87 -15.21 -12.78
N VAL A 40 2.65 -16.44 -12.28
CA VAL A 40 2.05 -17.54 -13.04
C VAL A 40 0.55 -17.74 -12.78
N LEU A 41 -0.03 -17.07 -11.77
CA LEU A 41 -1.42 -17.29 -11.32
C LEU A 41 -2.45 -16.35 -11.96
N GLY A 42 -2.01 -15.47 -12.86
CA GLY A 42 -2.87 -14.57 -13.64
C GLY A 42 -2.64 -13.09 -13.35
N LEU A 43 -2.97 -12.25 -14.34
CA LEU A 43 -2.54 -10.85 -14.45
C LEU A 43 -3.19 -9.86 -13.47
N ARG A 44 -4.23 -10.29 -12.75
CA ARG A 44 -5.08 -9.42 -11.93
C ARG A 44 -4.31 -8.78 -10.78
N GLU A 45 -3.43 -9.53 -10.12
CA GLU A 45 -2.71 -9.05 -8.94
C GLU A 45 -1.53 -8.15 -9.31
N GLU A 46 -0.84 -8.40 -10.43
CA GLU A 46 0.18 -7.50 -10.96
C GLU A 46 -0.44 -6.19 -11.42
N LEU A 47 -1.60 -6.25 -12.10
CA LEU A 47 -2.32 -5.05 -12.49
C LEU A 47 -2.75 -4.25 -11.25
N GLY A 48 -3.32 -4.92 -10.24
CA GLY A 48 -3.63 -4.30 -8.95
C GLY A 48 -2.40 -3.62 -8.34
N THR A 49 -1.26 -4.32 -8.29
CA THR A 49 0.00 -3.78 -7.76
C THR A 49 0.49 -2.55 -8.54
N LEU A 50 0.43 -2.58 -9.88
CA LEU A 50 0.79 -1.42 -10.71
C LEU A 50 -0.12 -0.23 -10.46
N LEU A 51 -1.43 -0.46 -10.34
CA LEU A 51 -2.40 0.59 -10.09
C LEU A 51 -2.23 1.19 -8.68
N PHE A 52 -1.95 0.36 -7.66
CA PHE A 52 -1.58 0.84 -6.33
C PHE A 52 -0.29 1.67 -6.36
N LEU A 53 0.75 1.21 -7.07
CA LEU A 53 1.95 2.00 -7.29
C LEU A 53 1.65 3.35 -7.96
N ALA A 54 0.81 3.34 -9.00
CA ALA A 54 0.43 4.54 -9.75
C ALA A 54 -0.33 5.54 -8.87
N VAL A 55 -1.34 5.12 -8.11
CA VAL A 55 -2.09 6.04 -7.25
C VAL A 55 -1.22 6.61 -6.13
N ILE A 56 -0.33 5.80 -5.54
CA ILE A 56 0.62 6.30 -4.55
C ILE A 56 1.60 7.28 -5.19
N ALA A 57 2.13 6.99 -6.39
CA ALA A 57 2.99 7.91 -7.13
C ALA A 57 2.30 9.26 -7.44
N ILE A 58 1.02 9.22 -7.81
CA ILE A 58 0.20 10.42 -8.05
C ILE A 58 0.03 11.24 -6.77
N LEU A 59 -0.35 10.61 -5.66
CA LEU A 59 -0.50 11.29 -4.35
C LEU A 59 0.81 11.97 -3.91
N PHE A 60 1.92 11.42 -4.35
CA PHE A 60 3.25 11.91 -4.06
C PHE A 60 3.76 12.99 -5.01
N HIS A 61 3.16 13.15 -6.17
CA HIS A 61 3.57 14.14 -7.16
C HIS A 61 3.00 15.52 -6.80
N ARG A 62 3.88 16.47 -6.47
CA ARG A 62 3.52 17.86 -6.20
C ARG A 62 3.82 18.71 -7.43
N ALA A 63 2.90 18.76 -8.39
CA ALA A 63 3.01 19.71 -9.50
C ALA A 63 2.30 21.03 -9.14
N PRO A 64 3.01 22.17 -9.11
CA PRO A 64 2.35 23.47 -9.08
C PRO A 64 1.59 23.71 -10.39
N GLY A 65 0.31 24.12 -10.31
CA GLY A 65 -0.46 24.63 -11.45
C GLY A 65 -1.53 23.71 -12.03
N ALA A 66 -1.40 22.38 -11.92
CA ALA A 66 -2.37 21.44 -12.51
C ALA A 66 -3.39 20.93 -11.48
N GLN A 67 -4.20 21.84 -10.93
CA GLN A 67 -5.02 21.55 -9.73
C GLN A 67 -6.07 20.44 -9.92
N TRP A 68 -6.56 20.19 -11.14
CA TRP A 68 -7.65 19.26 -11.41
C TRP A 68 -7.24 17.97 -12.11
N SER A 69 -6.16 17.97 -12.90
CA SER A 69 -5.74 16.77 -13.64
C SER A 69 -5.25 15.66 -12.71
N TRP A 70 -4.55 15.98 -11.62
CA TRP A 70 -4.06 14.98 -10.67
C TRP A 70 -5.18 14.28 -9.88
N PRO A 71 -6.16 14.99 -9.31
CA PRO A 71 -7.32 14.32 -8.72
C PRO A 71 -8.13 13.48 -9.71
N VAL A 72 -8.33 13.96 -10.95
CA VAL A 72 -9.01 13.18 -12.00
C VAL A 72 -8.24 11.90 -12.32
N LEU A 73 -6.92 12.00 -12.51
CA LEU A 73 -6.07 10.85 -12.77
C LEU A 73 -6.08 9.87 -11.59
N ALA A 74 -5.98 10.36 -10.35
CA ALA A 74 -6.06 9.52 -9.17
C ALA A 74 -7.42 8.82 -9.03
N GLY A 75 -8.51 9.54 -9.30
CA GLY A 75 -9.86 8.97 -9.33
C GLY A 75 -10.02 7.90 -10.41
N THR A 76 -9.40 8.11 -11.58
CA THR A 76 -9.39 7.15 -12.69
C THR A 76 -8.63 5.88 -12.32
N VAL A 77 -7.42 6.02 -11.77
CA VAL A 77 -6.60 4.89 -11.31
C VAL A 77 -7.31 4.14 -10.18
N ALA A 78 -7.89 4.85 -9.20
CA ALA A 78 -8.65 4.24 -8.13
C ALA A 78 -9.90 3.50 -8.66
N GLY A 79 -10.61 4.05 -9.64
CA GLY A 79 -11.70 3.36 -10.33
C GLY A 79 -11.23 2.07 -10.98
N ALA A 80 -10.09 2.09 -11.68
CA ALA A 80 -9.49 0.88 -12.23
C ALA A 80 -9.09 -0.16 -11.16
N ILE A 81 -8.60 0.28 -9.99
CA ILE A 81 -8.33 -0.63 -8.87
C ILE A 81 -9.64 -1.27 -8.39
N VAL A 82 -10.71 -0.50 -8.19
CA VAL A 82 -12.02 -1.04 -7.75
C VAL A 82 -12.60 -2.01 -8.78
N LEU A 83 -12.51 -1.70 -10.07
CA LEU A 83 -12.94 -2.61 -11.15
C LEU A 83 -12.10 -3.91 -11.16
N THR A 84 -10.84 -3.83 -10.74
CA THR A 84 -9.98 -5.01 -10.59
C THR A 84 -10.28 -5.74 -9.27
N ARG A 85 -10.61 -5.02 -8.19
CA ARG A 85 -10.78 -5.52 -6.82
C ARG A 85 -11.84 -4.69 -6.09
N SER A 86 -13.10 -5.10 -6.22
CA SER A 86 -14.21 -4.32 -5.67
C SER A 86 -14.16 -4.20 -4.14
N GLU A 87 -13.52 -5.15 -3.45
CA GLU A 87 -13.42 -5.19 -2.00
C GLU A 87 -12.55 -4.07 -1.40
N VAL A 88 -11.69 -3.41 -2.18
CA VAL A 88 -10.84 -2.32 -1.67
C VAL A 88 -11.50 -0.94 -1.75
N GLN A 89 -12.72 -0.83 -2.28
CA GLN A 89 -13.34 0.48 -2.56
C GLN A 89 -13.37 1.43 -1.34
N PRO A 90 -13.85 1.04 -0.14
CA PRO A 90 -13.89 1.96 1.00
C PRO A 90 -12.49 2.45 1.38
N HIS A 91 -11.50 1.55 1.35
CA HIS A 91 -10.10 1.84 1.66
C HIS A 91 -9.49 2.84 0.68
N LEU A 92 -9.79 2.70 -0.61
CA LEU A 92 -9.30 3.61 -1.64
C LEU A 92 -9.89 5.01 -1.50
N LEU A 93 -11.18 5.14 -1.19
CA LEU A 93 -11.80 6.46 -1.00
C LEU A 93 -11.19 7.19 0.21
N VAL A 94 -10.98 6.47 1.31
CA VAL A 94 -10.26 6.99 2.49
C VAL A 94 -8.80 7.36 2.13
N MET A 95 -8.14 6.54 1.30
CA MET A 95 -6.79 6.81 0.79
C MET A 95 -6.70 8.08 -0.04
N LEU A 96 -7.65 8.29 -0.96
CA LEU A 96 -7.71 9.51 -1.74
C LEU A 96 -7.98 10.75 -0.88
N ALA A 97 -8.83 10.64 0.15
CA ALA A 97 -9.10 11.76 1.04
C ALA A 97 -7.91 12.12 1.92
N ILE A 98 -7.42 11.17 2.73
CA ILE A 98 -6.34 11.43 3.69
C ILE A 98 -5.02 11.66 2.92
N GLY A 99 -4.72 10.86 1.89
CA GLY A 99 -3.52 11.03 1.06
C GLY A 99 -3.57 12.31 0.23
N GLY A 100 -4.71 12.61 -0.39
CA GLY A 100 -4.92 13.84 -1.14
C GLY A 100 -4.75 15.07 -0.25
N TRP A 101 -5.31 15.05 0.95
CA TRP A 101 -5.19 16.15 1.91
C TRP A 101 -3.79 16.29 2.52
N LEU A 102 -3.23 15.22 3.10
CA LEU A 102 -1.98 15.31 3.87
C LEU A 102 -0.73 15.33 2.99
N ILE A 103 -0.70 14.49 1.94
CA ILE A 103 0.50 14.25 1.12
C ILE A 103 0.49 15.19 -0.10
N ALA A 104 -0.58 15.11 -0.89
CA ALA A 104 -0.72 15.82 -2.16
C ALA A 104 -1.16 17.29 -1.97
N ARG A 105 -1.69 17.64 -0.79
CA ARG A 105 -2.19 18.98 -0.45
C ARG A 105 -3.29 19.48 -1.38
N TRP A 106 -4.14 18.57 -1.84
CA TRP A 106 -5.33 18.92 -2.62
C TRP A 106 -6.36 19.65 -1.76
N SER A 107 -7.14 20.52 -2.41
CA SER A 107 -8.33 21.10 -1.79
C SER A 107 -9.41 20.03 -1.63
N TRP A 108 -10.41 20.30 -0.77
CA TRP A 108 -11.57 19.41 -0.62
C TRP A 108 -12.28 19.16 -1.96
N ARG A 109 -12.29 20.15 -2.87
CA ARG A 109 -12.85 20.00 -4.22
C ARG A 109 -12.08 18.96 -5.03
N GLY A 110 -10.75 18.96 -4.96
CA GLY A 110 -9.93 17.93 -5.62
C GLY A 110 -10.24 16.54 -5.10
N ILE A 111 -10.38 16.39 -3.78
CA ILE A 111 -10.76 15.10 -3.16
C ILE A 111 -12.13 14.64 -3.68
N VAL A 112 -13.15 15.51 -3.64
CA VAL A 112 -14.49 15.19 -4.16
C VAL A 112 -14.46 14.82 -5.65
N VAL A 113 -13.67 15.53 -6.47
CA VAL A 113 -13.50 15.20 -7.89
C VAL A 113 -12.93 13.81 -8.07
N SER A 114 -11.90 13.44 -7.30
CA SER A 114 -11.31 12.09 -7.38
C SER A 114 -12.35 11.02 -7.05
N TRP A 115 -13.19 11.25 -6.04
CA TRP A 115 -14.27 10.35 -5.67
C TRP A 115 -15.34 10.25 -6.75
N ILE A 116 -15.79 11.37 -7.31
CA ILE A 116 -16.80 11.39 -8.39
C ILE A 116 -16.29 10.59 -9.59
N VAL A 117 -15.04 10.80 -10.01
CA VAL A 117 -14.44 10.06 -11.13
C VAL A 117 -14.36 8.56 -10.81
N THR A 118 -13.91 8.18 -9.60
CA THR A 118 -13.90 6.77 -9.18
C THR A 118 -15.30 6.16 -9.22
N ILE A 119 -16.30 6.84 -8.64
CA ILE A 119 -17.69 6.38 -8.57
C ILE A 119 -18.28 6.24 -9.97
N ALA A 120 -18.11 7.23 -10.84
CA ALA A 120 -18.63 7.21 -12.20
C ALA A 120 -18.13 6.01 -13.00
N LEU A 121 -16.85 5.63 -12.82
CA LEU A 121 -16.27 4.46 -13.50
C LEU A 121 -16.79 3.13 -12.97
N VAL A 122 -17.11 3.03 -11.67
CA VAL A 122 -17.50 1.75 -11.03
C VAL A 122 -19.01 1.54 -11.02
N VAL A 123 -19.82 2.60 -11.10
CA VAL A 123 -21.29 2.52 -11.09
C VAL A 123 -21.85 1.52 -12.11
N PRO A 124 -21.37 1.44 -13.37
CA PRO A 124 -21.86 0.44 -14.32
C PRO A 124 -21.68 -1.01 -13.83
N MET A 125 -20.57 -1.31 -13.14
CA MET A 125 -20.32 -2.63 -12.55
C MET A 125 -21.34 -2.94 -11.44
N TYR A 126 -21.55 -2.00 -10.50
CA TYR A 126 -22.54 -2.17 -9.42
C TYR A 126 -23.98 -2.25 -9.95
N GLY A 127 -24.31 -1.48 -10.99
CA GLY A 127 -25.59 -1.58 -11.69
C GLY A 127 -25.78 -2.95 -12.35
N GLY A 128 -24.72 -3.49 -12.96
CA GLY A 128 -24.72 -4.85 -13.51
C GLY A 128 -24.92 -5.93 -12.45
N PHE A 129 -24.29 -5.79 -11.28
CA PHE A 129 -24.54 -6.68 -10.14
C PHE A 129 -25.98 -6.60 -9.67
N TYR A 130 -26.50 -5.39 -9.44
CA TYR A 130 -27.89 -5.20 -9.01
C TYR A 130 -28.89 -5.80 -10.00
N TYR A 131 -28.71 -5.55 -11.30
CA TYR A 131 -29.58 -6.11 -12.33
C TYR A 131 -29.60 -7.65 -12.34
N ARG A 132 -28.46 -8.30 -12.07
CA ARG A 132 -28.37 -9.77 -12.11
C ARG A 132 -28.77 -10.47 -10.83
N THR A 133 -28.50 -9.87 -9.67
CA THR A 133 -28.60 -10.55 -8.37
C THR A 133 -29.54 -9.86 -7.39
N GLY A 134 -30.07 -8.68 -7.74
CA GLY A 134 -30.83 -7.84 -6.81
C GLY A 134 -29.95 -7.18 -5.73
N ASN A 135 -28.64 -7.38 -5.76
CA ASN A 135 -27.70 -6.85 -4.77
C ASN A 135 -26.56 -6.08 -5.48
N PRO A 136 -26.47 -4.74 -5.31
CA PRO A 136 -25.38 -3.98 -5.94
C PRO A 136 -24.02 -4.40 -5.40
N PHE A 137 -23.92 -4.73 -4.11
CA PHE A 137 -22.68 -5.14 -3.44
C PHE A 137 -22.47 -6.67 -3.44
N PHE A 138 -23.05 -7.37 -4.44
CA PHE A 138 -23.03 -8.83 -4.52
C PHE A 138 -21.65 -9.43 -4.24
N SER A 139 -20.59 -8.95 -4.90
CA SER A 139 -19.24 -9.51 -4.72
C SER A 139 -18.72 -9.38 -3.28
N ALA A 140 -19.00 -8.27 -2.61
CA ALA A 140 -18.52 -8.02 -1.25
C ALA A 140 -19.35 -8.82 -0.23
N ASN A 141 -20.66 -8.85 -0.40
CA ASN A 141 -21.57 -9.59 0.48
C ASN A 141 -21.39 -11.11 0.32
N TYR A 142 -21.18 -11.59 -0.90
CA TYR A 142 -20.83 -12.98 -1.17
C TYR A 142 -19.55 -13.38 -0.42
N GLY A 143 -18.49 -12.56 -0.54
CA GLY A 143 -17.23 -12.79 0.18
C GLY A 143 -17.41 -12.81 1.70
N ALA A 144 -18.18 -11.86 2.25
CA ALA A 144 -18.48 -11.82 3.68
C ALA A 144 -19.24 -13.08 4.16
N THR A 145 -20.22 -13.53 3.38
CA THR A 145 -21.02 -14.74 3.67
C THR A 145 -20.14 -15.99 3.66
N VAL A 146 -19.29 -16.14 2.65
CA VAL A 146 -18.32 -17.24 2.55
C VAL A 146 -17.33 -17.22 3.71
N ASN A 147 -16.78 -16.05 4.06
CA ASN A 147 -15.83 -15.92 5.15
C ASN A 147 -16.47 -16.28 6.50
N ARG A 148 -17.70 -15.84 6.77
CA ARG A 148 -18.46 -16.23 7.97
C ARG A 148 -18.58 -17.75 8.07
N ASN A 149 -19.03 -18.41 7.00
CA ASN A 149 -19.23 -19.86 7.02
C ASN A 149 -17.92 -20.64 7.14
N LEU A 150 -16.83 -20.11 6.57
CA LEU A 150 -15.49 -20.69 6.70
C LEU A 150 -14.92 -20.57 8.12
N GLU A 151 -15.16 -19.44 8.78
CA GLU A 151 -14.61 -19.14 10.10
C GLU A 151 -15.39 -19.80 11.24
N PHE A 152 -16.72 -19.84 11.12
CA PHE A 152 -17.62 -20.32 12.18
C PHE A 152 -18.35 -21.61 11.76
N GLN A 153 -17.59 -22.63 11.36
CA GLN A 153 -18.15 -23.88 10.86
C GLN A 153 -19.00 -24.61 11.91
N GLU A 154 -18.65 -24.48 13.18
CA GLU A 154 -19.36 -25.09 14.31
C GLU A 154 -20.79 -24.56 14.49
N ARG A 155 -21.11 -23.40 13.90
CA ARG A 155 -22.42 -22.76 14.00
C ARG A 155 -23.39 -23.18 12.89
N ILE A 156 -22.89 -23.85 11.85
CA ILE A 156 -23.70 -24.38 10.74
C ILE A 156 -24.68 -25.43 11.28
N GLY A 157 -25.96 -25.31 10.92
CA GLY A 157 -27.05 -26.17 11.39
C GLY A 157 -27.51 -25.94 12.84
N ASN A 158 -26.76 -25.18 13.63
CA ASN A 158 -27.01 -25.01 15.07
C ASN A 158 -27.57 -23.63 15.43
N ASP A 159 -27.15 -22.59 14.72
CA ASP A 159 -27.40 -21.21 15.12
C ASP A 159 -28.27 -20.42 14.12
N PRO A 160 -29.20 -19.56 14.59
CA PRO A 160 -29.89 -18.61 13.73
C PRO A 160 -28.91 -17.68 13.01
N GLY A 161 -29.14 -17.46 11.71
CA GLY A 161 -28.27 -16.62 10.87
C GLY A 161 -27.13 -17.39 10.18
N PHE A 162 -27.02 -18.70 10.40
CA PHE A 162 -26.18 -19.62 9.65
C PHE A 162 -27.01 -20.50 8.72
N PRO A 163 -26.42 -21.08 7.66
CA PRO A 163 -27.12 -22.06 6.83
C PRO A 163 -27.50 -23.29 7.66
N THR A 164 -28.58 -23.95 7.26
CA THR A 164 -28.83 -25.33 7.72
C THR A 164 -27.79 -26.27 7.15
N GLU A 165 -27.63 -27.45 7.74
CA GLU A 165 -26.70 -28.46 7.21
C GLU A 165 -27.09 -28.83 5.77
N GLU A 166 -28.38 -28.99 5.47
CA GLU A 166 -28.87 -29.29 4.12
C GLU A 166 -28.53 -28.19 3.11
N GLU A 167 -28.69 -26.92 3.49
CA GLU A 167 -28.33 -25.78 2.65
C GLU A 167 -26.82 -25.74 2.40
N TYR A 168 -26.00 -25.99 3.43
CA TYR A 168 -24.55 -26.00 3.32
C TYR A 168 -24.05 -27.16 2.46
N GLN A 169 -24.65 -28.35 2.54
CA GLN A 169 -24.31 -29.47 1.65
C GLN A 169 -24.68 -29.19 0.19
N ARG A 170 -25.73 -28.40 -0.07
CA ARG A 170 -26.17 -28.03 -1.43
C ARG A 170 -25.31 -26.91 -2.04
N ASP A 171 -25.14 -25.81 -1.31
CA ASP A 171 -24.59 -24.56 -1.85
C ASP A 171 -23.15 -24.27 -1.36
N GLY A 172 -22.61 -25.13 -0.49
CA GLY A 172 -21.28 -24.99 0.10
C GLY A 172 -21.14 -23.73 0.94
N TRP A 173 -19.96 -23.11 0.87
CA TRP A 173 -19.64 -21.94 1.70
C TRP A 173 -20.48 -20.70 1.40
N ALA A 174 -21.18 -20.66 0.27
CA ALA A 174 -22.06 -19.56 -0.09
C ALA A 174 -23.48 -19.68 0.51
N ALA A 175 -23.77 -20.76 1.25
CA ALA A 175 -25.09 -21.05 1.79
C ALA A 175 -25.56 -20.06 2.87
N GLY A 176 -26.88 -19.98 3.04
CA GLY A 176 -27.54 -19.25 4.11
C GLY A 176 -27.78 -17.76 3.79
N PRO A 177 -28.19 -16.97 4.79
CA PRO A 177 -28.52 -15.56 4.59
C PRO A 177 -27.27 -14.76 4.22
N VAL A 178 -27.42 -13.92 3.20
CA VAL A 178 -26.38 -13.00 2.72
C VAL A 178 -26.12 -11.93 3.76
N ILE A 179 -24.85 -11.72 4.11
CA ILE A 179 -24.41 -10.67 5.02
C ILE A 179 -23.50 -9.65 4.33
N THR A 180 -23.41 -8.46 4.90
CA THR A 180 -22.50 -7.40 4.49
C THR A 180 -21.11 -7.56 5.16
N PRO A 181 -20.05 -6.95 4.59
CA PRO A 181 -18.75 -6.90 5.26
C PRO A 181 -18.79 -6.25 6.65
N MET A 182 -19.68 -5.29 6.88
CA MET A 182 -19.82 -4.64 8.19
C MET A 182 -20.45 -5.57 9.22
N GLU A 183 -21.46 -6.33 8.83
CA GLU A 183 -22.02 -7.39 9.68
C GLU A 183 -20.98 -8.45 9.98
N TYR A 184 -20.18 -8.88 8.98
CA TYR A 184 -19.08 -9.81 9.22
C TYR A 184 -18.09 -9.25 10.25
N PHE A 185 -17.48 -8.08 9.99
CA PHE A 185 -16.41 -7.55 10.85
C PHE A 185 -16.86 -7.10 12.24
N PHE A 186 -18.09 -6.61 12.41
CA PHE A 186 -18.54 -5.99 13.66
C PHE A 186 -19.81 -6.60 14.26
N GLY A 187 -20.51 -7.45 13.51
CA GLY A 187 -21.63 -8.25 14.02
C GLY A 187 -21.18 -9.61 14.55
N TYR A 188 -20.12 -10.20 13.96
CA TYR A 188 -19.56 -11.48 14.42
C TYR A 188 -18.29 -11.34 15.27
N HIS A 189 -17.68 -10.16 15.29
CA HIS A 189 -16.51 -9.88 16.14
C HIS A 189 -16.70 -8.60 16.93
N SER A 190 -16.17 -8.58 18.15
CA SER A 190 -16.07 -7.35 18.92
C SER A 190 -14.97 -6.43 18.37
N VAL A 191 -15.05 -5.12 18.61
CA VAL A 191 -13.99 -4.17 18.18
C VAL A 191 -12.60 -4.54 18.72
N PRO A 192 -12.43 -4.93 20.00
CA PRO A 192 -11.13 -5.39 20.50
C PRO A 192 -10.63 -6.67 19.82
N GLU A 193 -11.53 -7.59 19.52
CA GLU A 193 -11.20 -8.83 18.80
C GLU A 193 -10.79 -8.54 17.36
N PHE A 194 -11.52 -7.67 16.66
CA PHE A 194 -11.16 -7.21 15.32
C PHE A 194 -9.75 -6.61 15.28
N ALA A 195 -9.40 -5.79 16.28
CA ALA A 195 -8.06 -5.23 16.41
C ALA A 195 -7.00 -6.32 16.68
N ALA A 196 -7.27 -7.26 17.60
CA ALA A 196 -6.35 -8.34 17.93
C ALA A 196 -6.12 -9.29 16.75
N ILE A 197 -7.17 -9.68 16.03
CA ILE A 197 -7.11 -10.47 14.80
C ILE A 197 -6.29 -9.72 13.75
N SER A 198 -6.56 -8.42 13.53
CA SER A 198 -5.80 -7.61 12.57
C SER A 198 -4.30 -7.56 12.90
N LEU A 199 -3.92 -7.41 14.17
CA LEU A 199 -2.51 -7.42 14.60
C LEU A 199 -1.84 -8.77 14.33
N ARG A 200 -2.51 -9.89 14.65
CA ARG A 200 -2.03 -11.25 14.30
C ARG A 200 -1.88 -11.41 12.79
N GLY A 201 -2.78 -10.81 12.03
CA GLY A 201 -2.74 -10.82 10.59
C GLY A 201 -1.59 -10.04 9.99
N TYR A 202 -1.22 -8.88 10.54
CA TYR A 202 0.00 -8.20 10.14
C TYR A 202 1.22 -9.08 10.38
N ASP A 203 1.33 -9.70 11.56
CA ASP A 203 2.40 -10.66 11.85
C ASP A 203 2.42 -11.80 10.82
N HIS A 204 1.28 -12.42 10.55
CA HIS A 204 1.15 -13.49 9.54
C HIS A 204 1.59 -13.02 8.14
N ILE A 205 1.10 -11.86 7.68
CA ILE A 205 1.42 -11.30 6.37
C ILE A 205 2.92 -11.03 6.25
N PHE A 206 3.54 -10.37 7.24
CA PHE A 206 4.96 -10.06 7.15
C PHE A 206 5.82 -11.32 7.29
N THR A 207 5.57 -12.15 8.29
CA THR A 207 6.43 -13.30 8.59
C THR A 207 6.27 -14.43 7.59
N ARG A 208 5.04 -14.73 7.13
CA ARG A 208 4.76 -15.91 6.30
C ARG A 208 4.59 -15.59 4.82
N VAL A 209 3.98 -14.45 4.50
CA VAL A 209 3.56 -14.16 3.12
C VAL A 209 4.60 -13.32 2.39
N LEU A 210 4.92 -12.13 2.90
CA LEU A 210 5.79 -11.18 2.21
C LEU A 210 7.27 -11.56 2.33
N LEU A 211 7.67 -12.08 3.49
CA LEU A 211 9.08 -12.41 3.80
C LEU A 211 9.34 -13.92 3.90
N ALA A 212 8.32 -14.76 3.69
CA ALA A 212 8.44 -16.23 3.56
C ALA A 212 9.33 -16.90 4.63
N HIS A 213 9.16 -16.52 5.89
CA HIS A 213 9.93 -16.98 7.05
C HIS A 213 11.44 -16.66 7.04
N ASP A 214 11.92 -15.78 6.15
CA ASP A 214 13.31 -15.32 6.19
C ASP A 214 13.50 -14.25 7.29
N LEU A 215 13.96 -14.70 8.46
CA LEU A 215 14.25 -13.83 9.61
C LEU A 215 15.22 -12.70 9.26
N ARG A 216 16.14 -12.89 8.31
CA ARG A 216 17.10 -11.85 7.91
C ARG A 216 16.38 -10.71 7.21
N LEU A 217 15.46 -11.04 6.29
CA LEU A 217 14.63 -10.03 5.63
C LEU A 217 13.71 -9.31 6.61
N LEU A 218 13.18 -10.01 7.62
CA LEU A 218 12.39 -9.40 8.69
C LEU A 218 13.22 -8.39 9.50
N TRP A 219 14.42 -8.75 9.93
CA TRP A 219 15.30 -7.82 10.64
C TRP A 219 15.69 -6.61 9.78
N LEU A 220 16.00 -6.83 8.50
CA LEU A 220 16.28 -5.74 7.56
C LEU A 220 15.05 -4.84 7.37
N PHE A 221 13.85 -5.41 7.28
CA PHE A 221 12.60 -4.68 7.19
C PHE A 221 12.35 -3.82 8.45
N MET A 222 12.54 -4.37 9.64
CA MET A 222 12.39 -3.65 10.91
C MET A 222 13.41 -2.51 11.02
N LEU A 223 14.69 -2.77 10.72
CA LEU A 223 15.73 -1.75 10.70
C LEU A 223 15.43 -0.65 9.68
N GLY A 224 15.03 -1.03 8.46
CA GLY A 224 14.65 -0.10 7.39
C GLY A 224 13.49 0.78 7.80
N THR A 225 12.49 0.23 8.48
CA THR A 225 11.33 0.96 9.00
C THR A 225 11.76 2.01 10.01
N VAL A 226 12.58 1.63 11.00
CA VAL A 226 13.13 2.58 12.00
C VAL A 226 13.94 3.69 11.33
N LEU A 227 14.77 3.35 10.34
CA LEU A 227 15.56 4.33 9.60
C LEU A 227 14.68 5.28 8.77
N LEU A 228 13.62 4.80 8.15
CA LEU A 228 12.68 5.65 7.40
C LEU A 228 11.92 6.59 8.34
N LEU A 229 11.45 6.10 9.49
CA LEU A 229 10.78 6.93 10.49
C LEU A 229 11.71 8.02 11.03
N THR A 230 12.95 7.67 11.40
CA THR A 230 13.94 8.64 11.93
C THR A 230 14.43 9.64 10.90
N THR A 231 14.45 9.27 9.61
CA THR A 231 14.80 10.18 8.49
C THR A 231 13.59 10.95 7.92
N ARG A 232 12.43 10.92 8.62
CA ARG A 232 11.18 11.59 8.22
C ARG A 232 10.60 11.11 6.87
N GLN A 233 10.98 9.91 6.43
CA GLN A 233 10.41 9.20 5.29
C GLN A 233 9.27 8.26 5.73
N TRP A 234 8.52 8.65 6.77
CA TRP A 234 7.48 7.84 7.43
C TRP A 234 6.32 7.44 6.51
N ILE A 235 6.17 8.12 5.36
CA ILE A 235 5.07 7.86 4.44
C ILE A 235 5.21 6.46 3.79
N ILE A 236 6.43 5.95 3.58
CA ILE A 236 6.62 4.60 3.01
C ILE A 236 6.09 3.52 3.98
N PRO A 237 6.51 3.48 5.27
CA PRO A 237 5.90 2.61 6.27
C PRO A 237 4.38 2.77 6.38
N LEU A 238 3.88 4.02 6.34
CA LEU A 238 2.44 4.25 6.40
C LEU A 238 1.70 3.64 5.20
N VAL A 239 2.24 3.80 3.99
CA VAL A 239 1.65 3.20 2.78
C VAL A 239 1.57 1.68 2.91
N ILE A 240 2.59 1.02 3.46
CA ILE A 240 2.55 -0.44 3.69
C ILE A 240 1.37 -0.81 4.61
N LEU A 241 1.25 -0.14 5.76
CA LEU A 241 0.15 -0.39 6.69
C LEU A 241 -1.21 -0.15 6.05
N TRP A 242 -1.31 0.88 5.20
CA TRP A 242 -2.55 1.28 4.56
C TRP A 242 -2.96 0.38 3.40
N VAL A 243 -2.02 -0.05 2.55
CA VAL A 243 -2.38 -1.00 1.49
C VAL A 243 -2.73 -2.37 2.09
N LEU A 244 -2.22 -2.69 3.28
CA LEU A 244 -2.61 -3.85 4.08
C LEU A 244 -3.71 -3.54 5.10
N ALA A 245 -4.41 -2.41 4.95
CA ALA A 245 -5.42 -1.89 5.88
C ALA A 245 -6.44 -2.95 6.35
N PRO A 246 -7.16 -2.66 7.46
CA PRO A 246 -7.62 -3.67 8.40
C PRO A 246 -8.29 -4.91 7.80
N PRO A 247 -9.09 -4.88 6.73
CA PRO A 247 -9.66 -6.10 6.18
C PRO A 247 -8.65 -7.13 5.71
N TYR A 248 -7.53 -6.76 5.07
CA TYR A 248 -6.55 -7.78 4.66
C TYR A 248 -5.79 -8.34 5.83
N SER A 249 -5.34 -7.48 6.76
CA SER A 249 -4.74 -7.96 8.00
C SER A 249 -5.74 -8.81 8.80
N PHE A 250 -6.99 -8.37 8.94
CA PHE A 250 -8.02 -9.12 9.67
C PHE A 250 -8.21 -10.51 9.08
N LEU A 251 -8.47 -10.61 7.76
CA LEU A 251 -8.68 -11.89 7.09
C LEU A 251 -7.48 -12.83 7.27
N ALA A 252 -6.25 -12.32 7.19
CA ALA A 252 -5.03 -13.09 7.45
C ALA A 252 -4.89 -13.56 8.91
N GLY A 253 -5.50 -12.85 9.86
CA GLY A 253 -5.43 -13.12 11.29
C GLY A 253 -6.47 -14.09 11.82
N THR A 254 -7.51 -14.42 11.04
CA THR A 254 -8.58 -15.37 11.42
C THR A 254 -8.04 -16.78 11.69
N GLY A 255 -6.91 -17.14 11.08
CA GLY A 255 -6.30 -18.46 11.17
C GLY A 255 -6.86 -19.47 10.17
N ALA A 256 -7.95 -19.13 9.45
CA ALA A 256 -8.50 -19.96 8.38
C ALA A 256 -7.76 -19.68 7.05
N PRO A 257 -6.90 -20.60 6.56
CA PRO A 257 -6.07 -20.35 5.38
C PRO A 257 -6.86 -20.12 4.09
N GLN A 258 -8.13 -20.54 4.05
CA GLN A 258 -9.02 -20.37 2.91
C GLN A 258 -9.56 -18.92 2.79
N ILE A 259 -9.65 -18.19 3.91
CA ILE A 259 -10.21 -16.83 3.98
C ILE A 259 -9.23 -15.80 3.41
N PHE A 260 -7.93 -16.03 3.58
CA PHE A 260 -6.88 -15.12 3.12
C PHE A 260 -5.95 -15.76 2.07
N PRO A 261 -6.21 -15.54 0.77
CA PRO A 261 -5.23 -15.83 -0.27
C PRO A 261 -4.00 -14.94 -0.08
N GLY A 262 -2.81 -15.54 0.12
CA GLY A 262 -1.56 -14.79 0.33
C GLY A 262 -1.28 -13.73 -0.74
N ARG A 263 -1.73 -13.97 -1.97
CA ARG A 263 -1.67 -13.00 -3.09
C ARG A 263 -2.27 -11.63 -2.78
N TYR A 264 -3.19 -11.53 -1.81
CA TYR A 264 -3.79 -10.26 -1.41
C TYR A 264 -2.81 -9.29 -0.75
N ALA A 265 -1.68 -9.77 -0.23
CA ALA A 265 -0.67 -8.86 0.33
C ALA A 265 0.31 -8.34 -0.74
N HIS A 266 0.28 -8.86 -1.98
CA HIS A 266 1.40 -8.68 -2.91
C HIS A 266 1.56 -7.26 -3.43
N HIS A 267 0.51 -6.44 -3.42
CA HIS A 267 0.62 -5.03 -3.73
C HIS A 267 1.46 -4.25 -2.71
N ALA A 268 1.76 -4.82 -1.54
CA ALA A 268 2.68 -4.26 -0.57
C ALA A 268 4.18 -4.52 -0.90
N LEU A 269 4.49 -5.52 -1.74
CA LEU A 269 5.87 -5.96 -2.01
C LEU A 269 6.80 -4.86 -2.55
N PRO A 270 6.38 -3.96 -3.47
CA PRO A 270 7.23 -2.85 -3.91
C PRO A 270 7.70 -1.95 -2.77
N TYR A 271 6.84 -1.74 -1.77
CA TYR A 271 7.15 -0.90 -0.62
C TYR A 271 7.99 -1.65 0.42
N VAL A 272 7.70 -2.94 0.65
CA VAL A 272 8.51 -3.79 1.54
C VAL A 272 9.96 -3.91 1.03
N THR A 273 10.14 -4.13 -0.26
CA THR A 273 11.47 -4.16 -0.90
C THR A 273 12.15 -2.80 -0.89
N ALA A 274 11.40 -1.68 -0.89
CA ALA A 274 11.93 -0.33 -0.64
C ALA A 274 12.48 -0.17 0.77
N VAL A 275 11.75 -0.64 1.79
CA VAL A 275 12.18 -0.60 3.19
C VAL A 275 13.47 -1.42 3.39
N ILE A 276 13.50 -2.64 2.87
CA ILE A 276 14.68 -3.53 2.96
C ILE A 276 15.88 -2.93 2.21
N ALA A 277 15.68 -2.38 1.00
CA ALA A 277 16.78 -1.73 0.27
C ALA A 277 17.34 -0.52 1.04
N TRP A 278 16.48 0.24 1.72
CA TRP A 278 16.90 1.37 2.53
C TRP A 278 17.70 0.97 3.76
N SER A 279 17.41 -0.18 4.37
CA SER A 279 18.18 -0.65 5.54
C SER A 279 19.64 -0.94 5.21
N ILE A 280 19.93 -1.27 3.94
CA ILE A 280 21.29 -1.52 3.43
C ILE A 280 21.96 -0.20 3.01
N ILE A 281 21.24 0.63 2.24
CA ILE A 281 21.82 1.83 1.61
C ILE A 281 21.86 3.03 2.54
N GLY A 282 20.85 3.22 3.38
CA GLY A 282 20.71 4.36 4.29
C GLY A 282 21.92 4.54 5.22
N PRO A 283 22.32 3.51 5.99
CA PRO A 283 23.50 3.59 6.87
C PRO A 283 24.79 3.85 6.08
N SER A 284 24.95 3.19 4.93
CA SER A 284 26.12 3.33 4.05
C SER A 284 26.25 4.77 3.54
N ARG A 285 25.15 5.38 3.11
CA ARG A 285 25.09 6.78 2.68
C ARG A 285 25.41 7.74 3.82
N TRP A 286 24.89 7.48 5.03
CA TRP A 286 25.17 8.30 6.20
C TRP A 286 26.65 8.25 6.60
N LEU A 287 27.26 7.06 6.62
CA LEU A 287 28.67 6.87 6.90
C LEU A 287 29.55 7.58 5.86
N ALA A 288 29.24 7.42 4.56
CA ALA A 288 29.95 8.08 3.48
C ALA A 288 29.89 9.61 3.61
N LEU A 289 28.71 10.18 3.89
CA LEU A 289 28.56 11.63 4.11
C LEU A 289 29.32 12.11 5.36
N ARG A 290 29.33 11.32 6.44
CA ARG A 290 30.08 11.65 7.66
C ARG A 290 31.59 11.60 7.44
N ALA A 291 32.09 10.59 6.73
CA ALA A 291 33.49 10.48 6.35
C ALA A 291 33.91 11.65 5.44
N TRP A 292 33.10 11.96 4.42
CA TRP A 292 33.34 13.11 3.52
C TRP A 292 33.41 14.44 4.28
N ARG A 293 32.47 14.70 5.21
CA ARG A 293 32.47 15.90 6.04
C ARG A 293 33.70 16.02 6.94
N ARG A 294 34.26 14.90 7.40
CA ARG A 294 35.52 14.89 8.18
C ARG A 294 36.76 15.14 7.32
N LEU A 295 36.74 14.71 6.07
CA LEU A 295 37.86 14.88 5.13
C LEU A 295 37.87 16.26 4.47
N ARG A 296 36.71 16.87 4.23
CA ARG A 296 36.58 18.18 3.57
C ARG A 296 37.46 19.30 4.16
N PRO A 297 37.58 19.48 5.49
CA PRO A 297 38.47 20.50 6.07
C PRO A 297 39.95 20.25 5.79
N ARG A 298 40.37 18.98 5.63
CA ARG A 298 41.76 18.61 5.34
C ARG A 298 42.12 18.78 3.86
N LEU A 299 41.13 18.73 2.98
CA LEU A 299 41.28 18.95 1.54
C LEU A 299 41.11 20.41 1.13
N ALA A 300 40.67 21.28 2.04
CA ALA A 300 40.76 22.72 1.84
C ALA A 300 42.24 23.09 1.79
N LEU A 301 42.76 23.30 0.57
CA LEU A 301 44.17 23.61 0.32
C LEU A 301 44.64 24.74 1.25
N PRO A 302 45.80 24.60 1.93
CA PRO A 302 46.36 25.59 2.86
C PRO A 302 46.64 27.01 2.30
N GLY A 303 46.20 27.34 1.08
CA GLY A 303 46.37 28.65 0.46
C GLY A 303 45.07 29.29 -0.05
N ALA A 304 43.89 28.70 0.18
CA ALA A 304 42.63 29.30 -0.29
C ALA A 304 42.19 30.54 0.53
N SER A 305 42.70 30.70 1.75
CA SER A 305 42.43 31.84 2.63
C SER A 305 43.28 33.08 2.33
N SER A 306 44.36 32.98 1.55
CA SER A 306 45.20 34.14 1.19
C SER A 306 44.71 34.93 -0.03
N LEU A 307 43.72 34.42 -0.79
CA LEU A 307 43.16 35.12 -1.96
C LEU A 307 41.92 35.99 -1.65
N GLN A 308 41.42 36.01 -0.41
CA GLN A 308 40.30 36.88 0.00
C GLN A 308 40.73 38.25 0.54
N GLY A 309 42.02 38.55 0.62
CA GLY A 309 42.55 39.81 1.17
C GLY A 309 42.52 41.04 0.24
N GLY A 310 42.00 40.95 -0.99
CA GLY A 310 42.24 41.98 -2.01
C GLY A 310 41.03 42.72 -2.59
N VAL A 311 39.79 42.27 -2.36
CA VAL A 311 38.61 42.95 -2.92
C VAL A 311 37.95 43.77 -1.81
N GLN A 312 38.52 44.95 -1.56
CA GLN A 312 37.76 46.03 -0.93
C GLN A 312 36.53 46.27 -1.81
N ALA A 313 35.34 46.01 -1.26
CA ALA A 313 34.11 46.44 -1.89
C ALA A 313 34.20 47.97 -2.04
N PRO A 314 34.04 48.54 -3.24
CA PRO A 314 33.99 49.99 -3.37
C PRO A 314 32.83 50.49 -2.52
N ASP A 315 33.13 51.44 -1.65
CA ASP A 315 32.16 52.21 -0.88
C ASP A 315 31.24 52.93 -1.87
N GLY A 316 30.17 52.24 -2.26
CA GLY A 316 29.08 52.77 -3.08
C GLY A 316 28.28 53.76 -2.25
N GLY A 317 28.75 55.00 -2.27
CA GLY A 317 28.12 56.14 -1.62
C GLY A 317 26.67 56.38 -2.05
N GLY A 318 25.95 57.02 -1.12
CA GLY A 318 24.95 58.04 -1.36
C GLY A 318 23.75 57.68 -2.25
N ARG A 319 22.60 57.45 -1.61
CA ARG A 319 21.34 57.96 -2.14
C ARG A 319 20.62 58.77 -1.06
N VAL A 320 20.42 60.04 -1.42
CA VAL A 320 19.47 61.02 -0.87
C VAL A 320 18.05 60.53 -1.08
#